data_AF-A0A2V6B504-F1
#
_entry.id   AF-A0A2V6B504-F1
#
_cell.length_a   1.000
_cell.length_b   1.000
_cell.length_c   1.000
_cell.angle_alpha   90.00
_cell.angle_beta   90.00
_cell.angle_gamma   90.00
#
_symmetry.space_group_name_H-M   'P 1'
#
loop_
_entity.id
_entity.type
_entity.pdbx_description
1 polymer ?
#
loop_
_entity_poly.entity_id
_entity_poly.type
_entity_poly.pdbx_seq_one_letter_code
_entity_poly.pdbx_strand_id
1 'polypeptide(L)' 'MSSRAQNERKFKYWEELPNGGRRYIREFTGRAGGRARYIKEVDATEYTVRFAQEIYDASGRLVAVHEKFPVDSGHKQL' A
#
# COMPACT_ATOMS: atom_id res chain seq x y z
N MET A 1 2.21 5.08 15.67
CA MET A 1 1.51 4.98 14.37
C MET A 1 1.26 6.38 13.82
N SER A 2 1.13 6.53 12.51
CA SER A 2 0.87 7.84 11.88
C SER A 2 -0.60 8.22 12.01
N SER A 3 -0.88 9.50 12.28
CA SER A 3 -2.25 10.03 12.29
C SER A 3 -2.84 10.10 10.88
N ARG A 4 -4.17 10.26 10.78
CA ARG A 4 -4.88 10.43 9.52
C ARG A 4 -4.28 11.53 8.64
N ALA A 5 -4.09 12.72 9.20
CA ALA A 5 -3.50 13.85 8.47
C ALA A 5 -2.08 13.56 7.96
N GLN A 6 -1.29 12.78 8.71
CA GLN A 6 0.04 12.35 8.26
C GLN A 6 -0.06 11.32 7.13
N ASN A 7 -1.02 10.39 7.20
CA ASN A 7 -1.27 9.41 6.15
C ASN A 7 -1.72 10.12 4.86
N GLU A 8 -2.73 10.98 4.91
CA GLU A 8 -3.24 11.72 3.74
C GLU A 8 -2.18 12.62 3.09
N ARG A 9 -1.29 13.22 3.89
CA ARG A 9 -0.16 14.00 3.34
C ARG A 9 0.81 13.11 2.55
N LYS A 10 1.09 11.91 3.06
CA LYS A 10 2.09 10.98 2.52
C LYS A 10 1.54 10.11 1.38
N PHE A 11 0.29 9.71 1.47
CA PHE A 11 -0.42 8.83 0.55
C PHE A 11 -1.51 9.65 -0.14
N LYS A 12 -1.29 9.99 -1.41
CA LYS A 12 -2.12 10.95 -2.14
C LYS A 12 -3.51 10.43 -2.49
N TYR A 13 -3.72 9.13 -2.40
CA TYR A 13 -4.98 8.47 -2.67
C TYR A 13 -5.39 7.64 -1.46
N TRP A 14 -6.68 7.64 -1.16
CA TRP A 14 -7.26 6.74 -0.17
C TRP A 14 -8.72 6.45 -0.49
N GLU A 15 -9.19 5.31 0.00
CA GLU A 15 -10.61 4.93 0.01
C GLU A 15 -11.02 4.52 1.43
N GLU A 16 -12.29 4.74 1.75
CA GLU A 16 -12.89 4.27 2.99
C GLU A 16 -13.30 2.81 2.82
N LEU A 17 -13.01 2.00 3.83
CA LEU A 17 -13.34 0.57 3.84
C LEU A 17 -14.65 0.34 4.61
N PRO A 18 -15.43 -0.71 4.28
CA PRO A 18 -16.72 -0.99 4.96
C PRO A 18 -16.64 -1.16 6.48
N ASN A 19 -15.45 -1.47 7.01
CA ASN A 19 -15.19 -1.59 8.45
C ASN A 19 -14.89 -0.24 9.14
N GLY A 20 -15.09 0.89 8.45
CA GLY A 20 -14.76 2.23 8.95
C GLY A 20 -13.27 2.58 8.87
N GLY A 21 -12.45 1.65 8.40
CA GLY A 21 -11.03 1.85 8.13
C GLY A 21 -10.75 2.59 6.83
N ARG A 22 -9.47 2.69 6.47
CA ARG A 22 -9.04 3.31 5.21
C ARG A 22 -7.92 2.53 4.55
N ARG A 23 -7.95 2.47 3.23
CA ARG A 23 -6.83 2.02 2.41
C ARG A 23 -6.16 3.22 1.77
N TYR A 24 -4.93 3.48 2.15
CA TYR A 24 -4.06 4.50 1.59
C TYR A 24 -3.16 3.92 0.50
N ILE A 25 -3.01 4.65 -0.60
CA ILE A 25 -2.22 4.26 -1.76
C ILE A 25 -1.19 5.35 -2.06
N ARG A 26 0.05 4.92 -2.28
CA ARG A 26 1.12 5.77 -2.79
C ARG A 26 1.82 5.06 -3.93
N GLU A 27 1.81 5.69 -5.10
CA GLU A 27 2.41 5.14 -6.31
C GLU A 27 3.83 5.68 -6.53
N PHE A 28 4.67 4.87 -7.16
CA PHE A 28 6.04 5.18 -7.57
C PHE A 28 6.26 4.66 -8.97
N THR A 29 6.66 5.53 -9.89
CA THR A 29 7.04 5.11 -11.24
C THR A 29 8.50 4.63 -11.23
N GLY A 30 8.74 3.43 -11.73
CA GLY A 30 10.07 2.86 -11.89
C GLY A 30 10.78 3.39 -13.14
N ARG A 31 12.11 3.31 -13.16
CA ARG A 31 12.94 3.81 -14.27
C ARG A 31 12.74 3.07 -15.60
N ALA A 32 12.27 1.81 -15.55
CA ALA A 32 12.11 0.94 -16.72
C ALA A 32 10.63 0.74 -17.13
N GLY A 33 9.75 1.69 -16.82
CA GLY A 33 8.32 1.62 -17.18
C GLY A 33 7.44 0.80 -16.25
N GLY A 34 8.02 -0.05 -15.38
CA GLY A 34 7.30 -0.66 -14.26
C GLY A 34 6.88 0.38 -13.21
N ARG A 35 6.02 -0.02 -12.27
CA ARG A 35 5.61 0.83 -11.14
C ARG A 35 5.52 0.03 -9.85
N ALA A 36 5.71 0.71 -8.73
CA ALA A 36 5.45 0.15 -7.42
C ALA A 36 4.31 0.93 -6.73
N ARG A 37 3.55 0.25 -5.88
CA ARG A 37 2.55 0.88 -5.01
C ARG A 37 2.79 0.46 -3.58
N TYR A 38 2.74 1.42 -2.66
CA TYR A 38 2.53 1.11 -1.26
C TYR A 38 1.05 1.15 -0.95
N ILE A 39 0.56 0.05 -0.39
CA ILE A 39 -0.79 -0.12 0.12
C ILE A 39 -0.70 -0.16 1.65
N LYS A 40 -1.35 0.78 2.31
CA LYS A 40 -1.46 0.82 3.77
C LYS A 40 -2.93 0.78 4.15
N GLU A 41 -3.35 -0.24 4.89
CA GLU A 41 -4.70 -0.30 5.45
C GLU A 41 -4.65 -0.01 6.94
N VAL A 42 -5.62 0.78 7.39
CA VAL A 42 -5.84 1.09 8.79
C VAL A 42 -7.28 0.78 9.18
N ASP A 43 -7.52 0.50 10.46
CA ASP A 43 -8.88 0.39 11.02
C ASP A 43 -9.49 1.77 11.31
N ALA A 44 -10.69 1.78 11.88
CA ALA A 44 -11.43 3.01 12.21
C ALA A 44 -10.71 3.91 13.23
N THR A 45 -9.77 3.38 14.00
CA THR A 45 -8.94 4.12 14.97
C THR A 45 -7.60 4.55 14.38
N GLU A 46 -7.43 4.38 13.08
CA GLU A 46 -6.19 4.65 12.34
C GLU A 46 -5.04 3.67 12.70
N TYR A 47 -5.35 2.53 13.31
CA TYR A 47 -4.38 1.48 13.60
C TYR A 47 -4.01 0.74 12.32
N THR A 48 -2.71 0.58 12.02
CA THR A 48 -2.27 -0.09 10.80
C THR A 48 -2.53 -1.59 10.91
N VAL A 49 -3.39 -2.12 10.04
CA VAL A 49 -3.74 -3.55 9.99
C VAL A 49 -3.01 -4.28 8.87
N ARG A 50 -2.58 -3.55 7.84
CA ARG A 50 -1.81 -4.10 6.71
C ARG A 50 -0.87 -3.07 6.12
N PHE A 51 0.33 -3.51 5.73
CA PHE A 51 1.22 -2.71 4.90
C PHE A 51 1.91 -3.60 3.88
N ALA A 52 1.72 -3.28 2.59
CA ALA A 52 2.27 -4.06 1.49
C ALA A 52 2.88 -3.16 0.41
N GLN A 53 3.85 -3.71 -0.30
CA GLN A 53 4.40 -3.15 -1.52
C GLN A 53 4.02 -4.05 -2.70
N GLU A 54 3.32 -3.48 -3.65
CA GLU A 54 2.97 -4.13 -4.90
C GLU A 54 3.94 -3.68 -5.99
N ILE A 55 4.42 -4.60 -6.80
CA ILE A 55 5.31 -4.35 -7.93
C ILE A 55 4.58 -4.76 -9.20
N TYR A 56 4.50 -3.84 -10.15
CA TYR A 56 3.88 -4.04 -11.44
C TYR A 56 4.91 -3.91 -12.56
N ASP A 57 4.78 -4.76 -13.56
CA ASP A 57 5.55 -4.65 -14.80
C ASP A 57 5.06 -3.47 -15.67
N ALA A 58 5.74 -3.25 -16.80
CA ALA A 58 5.42 -2.16 -17.72
C ALA A 58 4.04 -2.28 -18.41
N SER A 59 3.46 -3.49 -18.43
CA SER A 59 2.09 -3.71 -18.93
C SER A 59 1.02 -3.40 -17.88
N GLY A 60 1.44 -3.08 -16.65
CA GLY A 60 0.54 -2.84 -15.53
C GLY A 60 0.08 -4.10 -14.81
N ARG A 61 0.68 -5.27 -15.10
CA ARG A 61 0.39 -6.52 -14.41
C ARG A 61 1.16 -6.60 -13.10
N LEU A 62 0.48 -7.03 -12.04
CA LEU A 62 1.08 -7.25 -10.72
C LEU A 62 1.99 -8.49 -10.78
N VAL A 63 3.27 -8.32 -10.51
CA VAL A 63 4.28 -9.40 -10.63
C VAL A 63 4.89 -9.79 -9.29
N ALA A 64 4.78 -8.95 -8.27
CA ALA A 64 5.19 -9.31 -6.92
C ALA A 64 4.44 -8.49 -5.86
N VAL A 65 4.24 -9.10 -4.69
CA VAL A 65 3.75 -8.44 -3.48
C VAL A 65 4.70 -8.72 -2.34
N HIS A 66 5.11 -7.68 -1.63
CA HIS A 66 5.85 -7.78 -0.38
C HIS A 66 4.97 -7.28 0.76
N GLU A 67 4.42 -8.20 1.52
CA GLU A 67 3.69 -7.88 2.74
C GLU A 67 4.70 -7.64 3.87
N LYS A 68 4.68 -6.41 4.41
CA LYS A 68 5.62 -5.93 5.44
C LYS A 68 4.99 -5.91 6.83
N PHE A 69 3.66 -5.91 6.90
CA PHE A 69 2.87 -5.93 8.13
C PHE A 69 1.53 -6.64 7.85
N PRO A 70 0.99 -7.46 8.77
CA PRO A 70 1.40 -7.64 10.18
C PRO A 70 2.66 -8.48 10.39
N VAL A 71 2.95 -9.37 9.44
CA VAL A 71 4.18 -10.19 9.43
C VAL A 71 4.90 -9.90 8.13
N ASP A 72 6.19 -9.61 8.20
CA ASP A 72 7.01 -9.46 7.00
C ASP A 72 7.18 -10.84 6.35
N SER A 73 6.46 -11.06 5.26
CA SER A 73 6.50 -12.33 4.52
C SER A 73 7.55 -12.35 3.40
N GLY A 74 8.35 -11.29 3.28
CA GLY A 74 9.25 -11.09 2.16
C GLY A 74 8.53 -10.86 0.83
N HIS A 75 9.30 -10.81 -0.26
CA HIS A 75 8.77 -10.72 -1.61
C HIS A 75 8.18 -12.05 -2.04
N LYS A 76 6.89 -12.04 -2.41
CA LYS A 76 6.23 -13.15 -3.10
C LYS A 76 6.03 -12.76 -4.56
N GLN A 77 6.65 -13.53 -5.45
CA GLN A 77 6.43 -13.40 -6.88
C GLN A 77 5.08 -14.04 -7.25
N LEU A 78 4.37 -13.42 -8.19
CA LEU A 78 3.05 -13.86 -8.67
C LEU A 78 3.12 -14.37 -10.12
#